data_AF-A0A517LER8-F1
#
_entry.id   AF-A0A517LER8-F1
#
_cell.length_a   1.000
_cell.length_b   1.000
_cell.length_c   1.000
_cell.angle_alpha   90.00
_cell.angle_beta   90.00
_cell.angle_gamma   90.00
#
_symmetry.space_group_name_H-M   'P 1'
#
loop_
_entity.id
_entity.type
_entity.pdbx_description
1 polymer ?
#
loop_
_entity_poly.entity_id
_entity_poly.type
_entity_poly.pdbx_seq_one_letter_code
_entity_poly.pdbx_strand_id
1 'polypeptide(L)'
;MHITFYLAALLTLAPLFVSAYDCHQAKFVYQVKCDDKKHICPGDPNQDYRYIDNIPDAALTGLKSVISSWEGWVNVPAVTPNCGGHCSKPYRTWPNKYYGFTWATDCLAARMHNDVEDPKFALPGNIEKVQELFRCDVHCTSKRGRGCGFDFDDCD
;
A
#
# COMPACT_ATOMS: atom_id res chain seq x y z
N MET A 1 64.06 -32.00 -2.93
CA MET A 1 63.02 -31.01 -2.60
C MET A 1 62.08 -30.90 -3.79
N HIS A 2 60.87 -31.45 -3.68
CA HIS A 2 59.77 -31.09 -4.56
C HIS A 2 58.56 -30.78 -3.70
N ILE A 3 58.11 -29.54 -3.84
CA ILE A 3 56.96 -28.94 -3.21
C ILE A 3 55.78 -29.25 -4.13
N THR A 4 54.82 -30.05 -3.66
CA THR A 4 53.52 -30.20 -4.31
C THR A 4 52.48 -29.48 -3.46
N PHE A 5 52.22 -28.24 -3.85
CA PHE A 5 51.10 -27.43 -3.41
C PHE A 5 49.79 -28.12 -3.81
N TYR A 6 49.15 -28.85 -2.88
CA TYR A 6 47.74 -29.22 -2.99
C TYR A 6 46.88 -28.14 -2.32
N LEU A 7 46.92 -26.92 -2.87
CA LEU A 7 45.89 -25.92 -2.66
C LEU A 7 44.78 -26.17 -3.69
N ALA A 8 44.07 -27.28 -3.51
CA ALA A 8 42.81 -27.50 -4.19
C ALA A 8 41.80 -26.55 -3.54
N ALA A 9 41.54 -25.44 -4.23
CA ALA A 9 40.54 -24.46 -3.88
C ALA A 9 39.18 -25.14 -3.75
N LEU A 10 38.75 -25.39 -2.51
CA LEU A 10 37.35 -25.52 -2.17
C LEU A 10 36.72 -24.12 -2.30
N LEU A 11 36.53 -23.69 -3.55
CA LEU A 11 35.47 -22.74 -3.89
C LEU A 11 34.17 -23.46 -3.58
N THR A 12 33.75 -23.36 -2.32
CA THR A 12 32.38 -23.64 -1.94
C THR A 12 31.51 -22.71 -2.79
N LEU A 13 30.83 -23.27 -3.78
CA LEU A 13 29.64 -22.69 -4.35
C LEU A 13 28.66 -22.50 -3.20
N ALA A 14 28.78 -21.38 -2.49
CA ALA A 14 27.69 -20.90 -1.67
C ALA A 14 26.54 -20.72 -2.66
N PRO A 15 25.42 -21.43 -2.51
CA PRO A 15 24.24 -21.09 -3.27
C PRO A 15 23.99 -19.62 -2.95
N LEU A 16 24.13 -18.77 -3.97
CA LEU A 16 23.49 -17.47 -3.96
C LEU A 16 22.01 -17.80 -3.84
N PHE A 17 21.51 -17.85 -2.60
CA PHE A 17 20.10 -17.76 -2.31
C PHE A 17 19.70 -16.36 -2.78
N VAL A 18 19.49 -16.22 -4.09
CA VAL A 18 18.77 -15.10 -4.67
C VAL A 18 17.43 -15.14 -3.97
N SER A 19 17.25 -14.20 -3.04
CA SER A 19 16.03 -14.05 -2.27
C SER A 19 14.87 -14.04 -3.25
N ALA A 20 14.02 -15.05 -3.23
CA ALA A 20 12.90 -15.19 -4.16
C ALA A 20 11.71 -14.28 -3.76
N TYR A 21 11.98 -13.25 -2.96
CA TYR A 21 11.02 -12.35 -2.32
C TYR A 21 11.22 -10.92 -2.82
N ASP A 22 11.03 -10.73 -4.12
CA ASP A 22 11.14 -9.43 -4.79
C ASP A 22 9.84 -8.61 -4.74
N CYS A 23 8.91 -9.00 -3.86
CA CYS A 23 7.62 -8.34 -3.70
C CYS A 23 7.25 -8.18 -2.22
N HIS A 24 6.36 -7.25 -1.93
CA HIS A 24 5.81 -6.99 -0.60
C HIS A 24 4.29 -6.73 -0.64
N GLN A 25 3.67 -6.75 0.53
CA GLN A 25 2.30 -6.25 0.73
C GLN A 25 2.35 -4.74 0.99
N ALA A 26 1.48 -3.97 0.34
CA ALA A 26 1.48 -2.52 0.51
C ALA A 26 0.11 -1.99 0.96
N LYS A 27 0.13 -1.00 1.85
CA LYS A 27 -1.03 -0.24 2.30
C LYS A 27 -0.76 1.24 2.20
N PHE A 28 -1.65 1.93 1.51
CA PHE A 28 -1.67 3.38 1.37
C PHE A 28 -2.97 3.89 1.96
N VAL A 29 -2.91 4.91 2.82
CA VAL A 29 -4.11 5.57 3.34
C VAL A 29 -4.18 6.97 2.76
N TYR A 30 -5.28 7.23 2.06
CA TYR A 30 -5.60 8.54 1.53
C TYR A 30 -6.77 9.12 2.30
N GLN A 31 -6.70 10.40 2.64
CA GLN A 31 -7.77 11.08 3.37
C GLN A 31 -8.08 12.46 2.79
N VAL A 32 -9.28 12.96 3.09
CA VAL A 32 -9.61 14.37 2.86
C VAL A 32 -8.80 15.23 3.84
N LYS A 33 -8.10 16.23 3.30
CA LYS A 33 -7.23 17.13 4.06
C LYS A 33 -7.99 17.82 5.19
N CYS A 34 -7.34 17.92 6.33
CA CYS A 34 -7.76 18.80 7.42
C CYS A 34 -7.06 20.16 7.28
N ASP A 35 -7.61 21.20 7.91
CA ASP A 35 -6.98 22.52 7.98
C ASP A 35 -5.91 22.51 9.08
N ASP A 36 -4.65 22.37 8.67
CA ASP A 36 -3.49 22.33 9.57
C ASP A 36 -3.32 23.60 10.41
N LYS A 37 -3.72 24.77 9.88
CA LYS A 37 -3.57 26.04 10.60
C LYS A 37 -4.59 26.17 11.71
N LYS A 38 -5.79 25.64 11.49
CA LYS A 38 -6.89 25.69 12.47
C LYS A 38 -6.99 24.44 13.32
N HIS A 39 -6.24 23.38 12.98
CA HIS A 39 -6.36 22.05 13.57
C HIS A 39 -7.81 21.53 13.53
N ILE A 40 -8.51 21.71 12.40
CA ILE A 40 -9.91 21.29 12.22
C ILE A 40 -10.05 20.43 10.97
N CYS A 41 -10.79 19.33 11.07
CA CYS A 41 -11.18 18.49 9.94
C CYS A 41 -12.59 18.84 9.43
N PRO A 42 -12.92 18.53 8.17
CA PRO A 42 -14.18 18.96 7.54
C PRO A 42 -15.44 18.31 8.13
N GLY A 43 -15.32 17.16 8.79
CA GLY A 43 -16.46 16.49 9.43
C GLY A 43 -16.79 17.07 10.80
N ASP A 44 -18.07 17.40 11.03
CA ASP A 44 -18.56 17.88 12.32
C ASP A 44 -18.47 16.76 13.38
N PRO A 45 -17.71 16.95 14.48
CA PRO A 45 -17.59 15.90 15.49
C PRO A 45 -18.91 15.51 16.15
N ASN A 46 -19.92 16.38 16.12
CA ASN A 46 -21.23 16.13 16.71
C ASN A 46 -22.18 15.37 15.77
N GLN A 47 -21.77 15.14 14.52
CA GLN A 47 -22.56 14.37 13.57
C GLN A 47 -22.68 12.91 14.02
N ASP A 48 -23.90 12.39 13.99
CA ASP A 48 -24.19 11.01 14.33
C ASP A 48 -23.38 10.06 13.41
N TYR A 49 -22.54 9.25 14.05
CA TYR A 49 -21.58 8.35 13.42
C TYR A 49 -22.21 7.27 12.53
N ARG A 50 -23.51 7.02 12.71
CA ARG A 50 -24.26 6.05 11.90
C ARG A 50 -24.52 6.56 10.49
N TYR A 51 -24.39 7.87 10.25
CA TYR A 51 -24.56 8.48 8.94
C TYR A 51 -23.21 8.70 8.26
N ILE A 52 -22.62 7.62 7.76
CA ILE A 52 -21.40 7.66 6.91
C ILE A 52 -21.69 8.32 5.55
N ASP A 53 -22.96 8.37 5.14
CA ASP A 53 -23.38 8.74 3.79
C ASP A 53 -23.29 10.25 3.47
N ASN A 54 -22.99 11.11 4.46
CA ASN A 54 -22.90 12.56 4.25
C ASN A 54 -21.46 12.99 3.90
N ILE A 55 -20.81 12.30 2.97
CA ILE A 55 -19.52 12.75 2.43
C ILE A 55 -19.80 13.92 1.49
N PRO A 56 -19.20 15.11 1.68
CA PRO A 56 -19.36 16.22 0.74
C PRO A 56 -18.97 15.78 -0.68
N ASP A 57 -19.72 16.19 -1.70
CA ASP A 57 -19.53 15.73 -3.08
C ASP A 57 -18.09 15.90 -3.58
N ALA A 58 -17.44 17.01 -3.23
CA ALA A 58 -16.04 17.26 -3.58
C ALA A 58 -15.07 16.28 -2.90
N ALA A 59 -15.33 15.91 -1.64
CA ALA A 59 -14.57 14.90 -0.91
C ALA A 59 -14.80 13.50 -1.50
N LEU A 60 -16.06 13.14 -1.77
CA LEU A 60 -16.40 11.85 -2.37
C LEU A 60 -15.79 11.71 -3.77
N THR A 61 -15.87 12.75 -4.59
CA THR A 61 -15.28 12.79 -5.93
C THR A 61 -13.76 12.66 -5.86
N GLY A 62 -13.12 13.38 -4.94
CA GLY A 62 -11.67 13.29 -4.71
C GLY A 62 -11.23 11.88 -4.33
N LEU A 63 -11.89 11.26 -3.36
CA LEU A 63 -11.59 9.89 -2.94
C LEU A 63 -11.85 8.88 -4.06
N LYS A 64 -12.97 8.98 -4.80
CA LYS A 64 -13.24 8.12 -5.95
C LYS A 64 -12.19 8.25 -7.06
N SER A 65 -11.71 9.47 -7.30
CA SER A 65 -10.62 9.71 -8.26
C SER A 65 -9.35 8.99 -7.82
N VAL A 66 -8.97 9.11 -6.54
CA VAL A 66 -7.79 8.40 -6.00
C VAL A 66 -7.96 6.89 -6.09
N ILE A 67 -9.13 6.35 -5.72
CA ILE A 67 -9.43 4.92 -5.83
C ILE A 67 -9.22 4.44 -7.27
N SER A 68 -9.83 5.13 -8.24
CA SER A 68 -9.71 4.73 -9.64
C SER A 68 -8.28 4.84 -10.18
N SER A 69 -7.55 5.90 -9.82
CA SER A 69 -6.16 6.07 -10.25
C SER A 69 -5.23 5.04 -9.62
N TRP A 70 -5.42 4.76 -8.34
CA TRP A 70 -4.63 3.77 -7.62
C TRP A 70 -4.92 2.36 -8.14
N GLU A 71 -6.19 1.99 -8.35
CA GLU A 71 -6.54 0.67 -8.89
C GLU A 71 -6.06 0.51 -10.33
N GLY A 72 -6.11 1.57 -11.14
CA GLY A 72 -5.53 1.56 -12.48
C GLY A 72 -4.01 1.39 -12.49
N TRP A 73 -3.32 1.98 -11.51
CA TRP A 73 -1.87 1.86 -11.36
C TRP A 73 -1.45 0.50 -10.79
N VAL A 74 -2.07 0.05 -9.69
CA VAL A 74 -1.60 -1.15 -8.98
C VAL A 74 -1.82 -2.42 -9.79
N ASN A 75 -2.90 -2.47 -10.58
CA ASN A 75 -3.33 -3.69 -11.29
C ASN A 75 -2.59 -3.88 -12.62
N VAL A 76 -1.55 -3.07 -12.91
CA VAL A 76 -0.66 -3.35 -14.04
C VAL A 76 0.35 -4.45 -13.64
N PRO A 77 0.65 -5.41 -14.53
CA PRO A 77 1.58 -6.51 -14.21
C PRO A 77 2.98 -6.08 -13.79
N ALA A 78 3.42 -4.89 -14.21
CA ALA A 78 4.70 -4.32 -13.81
C ALA A 78 4.74 -3.83 -12.35
N VAL A 79 3.57 -3.62 -11.72
CA VAL A 79 3.45 -3.19 -10.32
C VAL A 79 3.08 -4.38 -9.44
N THR A 80 2.00 -5.09 -9.80
CA THR A 80 1.62 -6.36 -9.16
C THR A 80 1.42 -7.42 -10.25
N PRO A 81 2.28 -8.46 -10.32
CA PRO A 81 2.21 -9.42 -11.43
C PRO A 81 0.90 -10.18 -11.55
N ASN A 82 0.35 -10.62 -10.41
CA ASN A 82 -0.73 -11.62 -10.40
C ASN A 82 -1.91 -11.27 -9.47
N CYS A 83 -1.70 -10.48 -8.43
CA CYS A 83 -2.70 -10.31 -7.37
C CYS A 83 -3.44 -8.98 -7.43
N GLY A 84 -2.85 -7.96 -8.04
CA GLY A 84 -3.52 -6.67 -8.11
C GLY A 84 -3.57 -5.96 -6.78
N GLY A 85 -4.54 -5.06 -6.69
CA GLY A 85 -4.89 -4.38 -5.47
C GLY A 85 -6.25 -3.73 -5.59
N HIS A 86 -6.81 -3.35 -4.45
CA HIS A 86 -8.09 -2.65 -4.38
C HIS A 86 -8.06 -1.57 -3.30
N CYS A 87 -9.02 -0.65 -3.35
CA CYS A 87 -9.26 0.27 -2.24
C CYS A 87 -10.56 -0.06 -1.50
N SER A 88 -10.59 0.21 -0.21
CA SER A 88 -11.80 0.16 0.60
C SER A 88 -12.80 1.23 0.14
N LYS A 89 -14.07 1.02 0.44
CA LYS A 89 -15.03 2.14 0.39
C LYS A 89 -14.57 3.27 1.31
N PRO A 90 -14.86 4.54 0.97
CA PRO A 90 -14.63 5.66 1.87
C PRO A 90 -15.24 5.39 3.25
N TYR A 91 -14.46 5.65 4.29
CA TYR A 91 -14.85 5.46 5.68
C TYR A 91 -14.48 6.67 6.52
N ARG A 92 -15.08 6.77 7.71
CA ARG A 92 -14.86 7.88 8.63
C ARG A 92 -13.64 7.60 9.51
N THR A 93 -12.74 8.56 9.63
CA THR A 93 -11.57 8.46 10.53
C THR A 93 -11.40 9.73 11.36
N TRP A 94 -10.70 9.60 12.49
CA TRP A 94 -10.45 10.68 13.45
C TRP A 94 -8.96 10.94 13.56
N PRO A 95 -8.40 11.83 12.73
CA PRO A 95 -6.98 12.13 12.76
C PRO A 95 -6.57 12.68 14.12
N ASN A 96 -5.47 12.15 14.66
CA ASN A 96 -4.90 12.68 15.90
C ASN A 96 -4.53 14.15 15.72
N LYS A 97 -4.75 14.97 16.76
CA LYS A 97 -4.42 16.41 16.83
C LYS A 97 -5.36 17.36 16.04
N TYR A 98 -6.48 16.86 15.52
CA TYR A 98 -7.49 17.71 14.87
C TYR A 98 -8.82 17.62 15.60
N TYR A 99 -9.59 18.70 15.56
CA TYR A 99 -10.98 18.72 15.98
C TYR A 99 -11.88 18.33 14.81
N GLY A 100 -12.75 17.34 15.03
CA GLY A 100 -13.61 16.78 13.99
C GLY A 100 -13.04 15.53 13.34
N PHE A 101 -13.83 14.95 12.44
CA PHE A 101 -13.46 13.75 11.70
C PHE A 101 -13.17 14.09 10.24
N THR A 102 -12.57 13.15 9.52
CA THR A 102 -12.43 13.23 8.06
C THR A 102 -12.83 11.90 7.42
N TRP A 103 -12.80 11.84 6.09
CA TRP A 103 -13.05 10.62 5.33
C TRP A 103 -11.75 10.12 4.72
N ALA A 104 -11.54 8.81 4.75
CA ALA A 104 -10.37 8.14 4.24
C ALA A 104 -10.72 6.89 3.43
N THR A 105 -9.75 6.37 2.70
CA THR A 105 -9.81 5.09 2.00
C THR A 105 -8.46 4.38 2.17
N ASP A 106 -8.51 3.07 2.39
CA ASP A 106 -7.33 2.21 2.48
C ASP A 106 -7.15 1.52 1.13
N CYS A 107 -6.01 1.73 0.51
CA CYS A 107 -5.64 1.11 -0.76
C CYS A 107 -4.55 0.08 -0.54
N LEU A 108 -4.82 -1.16 -0.95
CA LEU A 108 -4.13 -2.37 -0.51
C LEU A 108 -3.64 -3.17 -1.71
N ALA A 109 -2.32 -3.29 -1.88
CA ALA A 109 -1.69 -4.03 -2.96
C ALA A 109 -1.13 -5.35 -2.46
N ALA A 110 -1.42 -6.42 -3.19
CA ALA A 110 -0.89 -7.73 -2.89
C ALA A 110 0.30 -8.07 -3.80
N ARG A 111 1.42 -8.52 -3.21
CA ARG A 111 2.64 -8.90 -3.96
C ARG A 111 3.11 -7.79 -4.91
N MET A 112 3.18 -6.56 -4.43
CA MET A 112 3.73 -5.42 -5.15
C MET A 112 5.25 -5.56 -5.27
N HIS A 113 5.80 -5.34 -6.45
CA HIS A 113 7.24 -5.40 -6.67
C HIS A 113 8.02 -4.41 -5.79
N ASN A 114 9.18 -4.85 -5.26
CA ASN A 114 10.02 -4.05 -4.37
C ASN A 114 10.68 -2.84 -5.05
N ASP A 115 10.86 -2.89 -6.37
CA ASP A 115 11.50 -1.84 -7.18
C ASP A 115 10.49 -0.87 -7.81
N VAL A 116 9.20 -0.98 -7.46
CA VAL A 116 8.16 -0.08 -7.94
C VAL A 116 8.33 1.30 -7.32
N GLU A 117 8.46 2.30 -8.18
CA GLU A 117 8.41 3.71 -7.76
C GLU A 117 7.00 4.08 -7.28
N ASP A 118 6.93 5.05 -6.35
CA ASP A 118 5.68 5.62 -5.86
C ASP A 118 4.65 5.88 -6.98
N PRO A 119 3.35 5.72 -6.70
CA PRO A 119 2.31 5.96 -7.69
C PRO A 119 2.42 7.35 -8.32
N LYS A 120 2.61 7.40 -9.64
CA LYS A 120 2.78 8.65 -10.40
C LYS A 120 1.48 9.29 -10.85
N PHE A 121 0.41 9.19 -10.05
CA PHE A 121 -0.83 9.90 -10.31
C PHE A 121 -0.92 11.17 -9.45
N ALA A 122 -1.52 12.22 -10.02
CA ALA A 122 -1.75 13.46 -9.29
C ALA A 122 -2.89 13.27 -8.28
N LEU A 123 -2.66 13.65 -7.02
CA LEU A 123 -3.71 13.67 -6.02
C LEU A 123 -4.63 14.89 -6.23
N PRO A 124 -5.97 14.73 -6.08
CA PRO A 124 -6.87 15.87 -5.99
C PRO A 124 -6.46 16.81 -4.86
N GLY A 125 -6.61 18.13 -5.06
CA GLY A 125 -6.06 19.14 -4.13
C GLY A 125 -6.58 19.04 -2.69
N ASN A 126 -7.77 18.47 -2.49
CA ASN A 126 -8.41 18.24 -1.19
C ASN A 126 -8.10 16.87 -0.57
N ILE A 127 -7.31 16.02 -1.23
CA ILE A 127 -6.91 14.68 -0.75
C ILE A 127 -5.39 14.66 -0.48
N GLU A 128 -4.97 13.88 0.50
CA GLU A 128 -3.57 13.66 0.85
C GLU A 128 -3.28 12.19 1.17
N LYS A 129 -2.04 11.74 0.96
CA LYS A 129 -1.51 10.46 1.45
C LYS A 129 -1.03 10.67 2.88
N VAL A 130 -1.64 10.00 3.85
CA VAL A 130 -1.27 10.13 5.28
C VAL A 130 -0.50 8.97 5.83
N GLN A 131 -0.56 7.83 5.15
CA GLN A 131 0.18 6.66 5.55
C GLN A 131 0.56 5.84 4.32
N GLU A 132 1.75 5.26 4.42
CA GLU A 132 2.32 4.31 3.49
C GLU A 132 3.04 3.27 4.32
N LEU A 133 2.65 2.01 4.16
CA LEU A 133 3.19 0.89 4.91
C LEU A 133 3.48 -0.25 3.92
N PHE A 134 4.69 -0.79 4.03
CA PHE A 134 5.10 -2.00 3.36
C PHE A 134 5.31 -3.10 4.40
N ARG A 135 4.79 -4.29 4.12
CA ARG A 135 4.85 -5.46 5.01
C ARG A 135 5.21 -6.70 4.21
N CYS A 136 5.87 -7.64 4.89
CA CYS A 136 6.15 -9.00 4.45
C CYS A 136 6.87 -9.09 3.09
N ASP A 137 8.13 -9.52 3.07
CA ASP A 137 8.76 -9.92 1.82
C ASP A 137 8.11 -11.23 1.34
N VAL A 138 7.35 -11.16 0.25
CA VAL A 138 6.56 -12.27 -0.31
C VAL A 138 7.02 -12.60 -1.73
N HIS A 139 6.75 -13.84 -2.16
CA HIS A 139 6.99 -14.20 -3.56
C HIS A 139 6.05 -13.41 -4.47
N CYS A 140 6.56 -12.93 -5.60
CA CYS A 140 5.75 -12.23 -6.60
C CYS A 140 4.71 -13.14 -7.29
N THR A 141 4.98 -14.46 -7.33
CA THR A 141 4.10 -15.43 -7.99
C THR A 141 3.30 -16.26 -6.97
N SER A 142 2.01 -16.42 -7.26
CA SER A 142 1.17 -17.44 -6.62
C SER A 142 1.48 -18.81 -7.23
N LYS A 143 2.13 -19.70 -6.46
CA LYS A 143 2.19 -21.13 -6.83
C LYS A 143 0.81 -21.78 -6.64
N ARG A 144 0.52 -22.91 -7.31
CA ARG A 144 -0.72 -23.70 -7.12
C ARG A 144 -1.02 -23.87 -5.62
N GLY A 145 -2.10 -23.26 -5.14
CA GLY A 145 -2.54 -23.30 -3.74
C GLY A 145 -2.35 -22.01 -2.95
N ARG A 146 -1.55 -21.04 -3.43
CA ARG A 146 -1.46 -19.71 -2.83
C ARG A 146 -2.46 -18.78 -3.52
N GLY A 147 -3.53 -18.42 -2.83
CA GLY A 147 -4.52 -17.49 -3.36
C GLY A 147 -4.00 -16.05 -3.44
N CYS A 148 -4.80 -15.18 -4.07
CA CYS A 148 -4.68 -13.72 -3.91
C CYS A 148 -5.43 -13.23 -2.65
N GLY A 149 -5.76 -14.15 -1.74
CA GLY A 149 -6.35 -13.82 -0.44
C GLY A 149 -5.34 -12.94 0.29
N PHE A 150 -5.75 -11.71 0.57
CA PHE A 150 -4.91 -10.67 1.11
C PHE A 150 -5.50 -10.24 2.45
N ASP A 151 -4.72 -10.46 3.51
CA ASP A 151 -4.85 -9.74 4.75
C ASP A 151 -3.52 -9.00 4.93
N PHE A 152 -3.57 -7.67 5.07
CA PHE A 152 -2.36 -6.85 5.14
C PHE A 152 -1.47 -7.23 6.33
N ASP A 153 -2.09 -7.79 7.39
CA ASP A 153 -1.41 -8.22 8.59
C ASP A 153 -0.99 -9.71 8.54
N ASP A 154 -1.30 -10.44 7.47
CA ASP A 154 -0.94 -11.85 7.26
C ASP A 154 0.17 -11.99 6.20
N CYS A 155 1.28 -12.63 6.57
CA CYS A 155 2.51 -12.73 5.76
C CYS A 155 2.66 -14.06 5.00
N ASP A 156 1.61 -14.88 4.90
CA ASP A 156 1.67 -16.25 4.34
C ASP A 156 1.92 -16.37 2.80
#